data_AF-A0A136MH21-F1
#
_entry.id   AF-A0A136MH21-F1
#
_cell.length_a   1.000
_cell.length_b   1.000
_cell.length_c   1.000
_cell.angle_alpha   90.00
_cell.angle_beta   90.00
_cell.angle_gamma   90.00
#
_symmetry.space_group_name_H-M   'P 1'
#
loop_
_entity.id
_entity.type
_entity.pdbx_description
1 polymer ?
#
loop_
_entity_poly.entity_id
_entity_poly.type
_entity_poly.pdbx_seq_one_letter_code
_entity_poly.pdbx_strand_id
1 'polypeptide(L)'
;MHTLRVSGEIHQLGLWSIPATVLWLVVISEFIRLFDGLDGILVCITIGIVLLQYFYVLPFEEGYARALCFCTIPPLLGLLPWRLYPCRIELRGIGAFLPGFMIGAITLVGREKAFTTKAVVLPGIVFIAVFSLFCLWLLEQHLFLPSRKKSIPKPDPAK
;
A
#
# COMPACT_ATOMS: atom_id res chain seq x y z
N MET A 1 0.00 19.51 -5.66
CA MET A 1 -0.01 19.47 -4.18
C MET A 1 0.43 20.83 -3.55
N HIS A 2 -0.07 21.98 -4.01
CA HIS A 2 0.45 23.26 -3.48
C HIS A 2 -0.21 23.74 -2.18
N THR A 3 -1.29 23.09 -1.73
CA THR A 3 -2.08 23.55 -0.58
C THR A 3 -2.53 22.36 0.26
N LEU A 4 -2.14 22.33 1.54
CA LEU A 4 -2.75 21.50 2.58
C LEU A 4 -3.76 22.34 3.35
N ARG A 5 -4.98 21.82 3.53
CA ARG A 5 -5.96 22.40 4.45
C ARG A 5 -5.90 21.64 5.76
N VAL A 6 -5.34 22.26 6.79
CA VAL A 6 -5.37 21.76 8.17
C VAL A 6 -6.05 22.84 9.01
N SER A 7 -7.16 22.49 9.67
CA SER A 7 -7.88 23.41 10.55
C SER A 7 -8.38 24.71 9.89
N GLY A 8 -8.85 24.64 8.64
CA GLY A 8 -9.41 25.80 7.92
C GLY A 8 -8.37 26.72 7.26
N GLU A 9 -7.10 26.65 7.67
CA GLU A 9 -6.01 27.41 7.05
C GLU A 9 -5.36 26.66 5.88
N ILE A 10 -5.09 27.39 4.80
CA ILE A 10 -4.51 26.89 3.58
C ILE A 10 -2.99 27.06 3.67
N HIS A 11 -2.28 26.00 4.04
CA HIS A 11 -0.83 26.00 4.12
C HIS A 11 -0.23 25.64 2.75
N GLN A 12 0.61 26.52 2.19
CA GLN A 12 1.26 26.24 0.92
C GLN A 12 2.56 25.45 1.10
N LEU A 13 2.66 24.27 0.47
CA LEU A 13 3.83 23.38 0.61
C LEU A 13 4.98 23.75 -0.33
N GLY A 14 4.73 24.56 -1.36
CA GLY A 14 5.77 24.94 -2.32
C GLY A 14 6.55 23.74 -2.86
N LEU A 15 7.89 23.81 -2.78
CA LEU A 15 8.82 22.76 -3.22
C LEU A 15 8.69 21.43 -2.44
N TRP A 16 8.24 21.44 -1.19
CA TRP A 16 8.05 20.23 -0.38
C TRP A 16 6.90 19.35 -0.87
N SER A 17 6.05 19.89 -1.76
CA SER A 17 4.96 19.12 -2.37
C SER A 17 5.44 17.96 -3.23
N ILE A 18 6.58 18.12 -3.91
CA ILE A 18 7.14 17.11 -4.82
C ILE A 18 7.63 15.87 -4.05
N PRO A 19 8.54 15.98 -3.07
CA PRO A 19 8.96 14.82 -2.29
C PRO A 19 7.79 14.20 -1.52
N ALA A 20 6.82 14.99 -1.07
CA ALA A 20 5.61 14.47 -0.43
C ALA A 20 4.76 13.60 -1.37
N THR A 21 4.55 14.02 -2.63
CA THR A 21 3.86 13.18 -3.62
C THR A 21 4.60 11.88 -3.92
N VAL A 22 5.94 11.95 -4.02
CA VAL A 22 6.75 10.76 -4.34
C VAL A 22 6.70 9.78 -3.19
N LEU A 23 6.90 10.27 -1.97
CA LEU A 23 6.82 9.46 -0.76
C LEU A 23 5.44 8.82 -0.61
N TRP A 24 4.37 9.57 -0.88
CA TRP A 24 3.01 9.05 -0.87
C TRP A 24 2.80 7.86 -1.80
N LEU A 25 3.22 8.00 -3.06
CA LEU A 25 3.08 6.94 -4.06
C LEU A 25 3.91 5.71 -3.70
N VAL A 26 5.16 5.90 -3.24
CA VAL A 26 6.05 4.82 -2.83
C VAL A 26 5.48 4.05 -1.64
N VAL A 27 4.99 4.77 -0.62
CA VAL A 27 4.42 4.18 0.60
C VAL A 27 3.18 3.33 0.29
N ILE A 28 2.22 3.86 -0.48
CA ILE A 28 0.99 3.12 -0.80
C ILE A 28 1.29 1.90 -1.68
N SER A 29 2.20 2.05 -2.66
CA SER A 29 2.55 0.95 -3.56
C SER A 29 3.23 -0.19 -2.82
N GLU A 30 4.13 0.14 -1.90
CA GLU A 30 4.82 -0.86 -1.08
C GLU A 30 3.90 -1.51 -0.05
N PHE A 31 2.98 -0.74 0.54
CA PHE A 31 1.96 -1.27 1.45
C PHE A 31 1.12 -2.35 0.78
N ILE A 32 0.53 -2.05 -0.38
CA ILE A 32 -0.32 -3.02 -1.08
C ILE A 32 0.47 -4.26 -1.50
N ARG A 33 1.73 -4.09 -1.94
CA ARG A 33 2.62 -5.19 -2.29
C ARG A 33 2.93 -6.11 -1.10
N LEU A 34 3.17 -5.55 0.09
CA LEU A 34 3.50 -6.34 1.29
C LEU A 34 2.32 -7.20 1.76
N PHE A 35 1.10 -6.70 1.58
CA PHE A 35 -0.09 -7.45 1.92
C PHE A 35 -0.41 -8.54 0.90
N ASP A 36 0.04 -8.41 -0.37
CA ASP A 36 -0.28 -9.30 -1.50
C ASP A 36 0.15 -10.78 -1.34
N GLY A 37 0.83 -11.13 -0.25
CA GLY A 37 1.08 -12.50 0.20
C GLY A 37 -0.10 -13.18 0.92
N LEU A 38 -1.18 -12.45 1.19
CA LEU A 38 -2.47 -12.96 1.66
C LEU A 38 -3.36 -13.20 0.42
N ASP A 39 -3.55 -14.47 0.05
CA ASP A 39 -4.36 -14.96 -1.09
C ASP A 39 -5.51 -14.03 -1.48
N GLY A 40 -5.63 -13.62 -2.76
CA GLY A 40 -6.77 -13.04 -3.52
C GLY A 40 -7.58 -11.85 -2.94
N ILE A 41 -7.64 -11.72 -1.63
CA ILE A 41 -8.46 -10.82 -0.82
C ILE A 41 -8.04 -9.38 -1.06
N LEU A 42 -6.75 -9.10 -1.25
CA LEU A 42 -6.31 -7.74 -1.53
C LEU A 42 -6.79 -7.19 -2.85
N VAL A 43 -6.97 -8.03 -3.88
CA VAL A 43 -7.55 -7.56 -5.13
C VAL A 43 -9.01 -7.17 -4.90
N CYS A 44 -9.77 -7.97 -4.14
CA CYS A 44 -11.13 -7.60 -3.74
C CYS A 44 -11.19 -6.31 -2.92
N ILE A 45 -10.29 -6.14 -1.93
CA ILE A 45 -10.20 -4.92 -1.11
C ILE A 45 -9.86 -3.70 -1.99
N THR A 46 -8.88 -3.85 -2.88
CA THR A 46 -8.45 -2.79 -3.82
C THR A 46 -9.61 -2.37 -4.72
N ILE A 47 -10.34 -3.33 -5.30
CA ILE A 47 -11.53 -3.05 -6.10
C ILE A 47 -12.60 -2.34 -5.26
N GLY A 48 -12.85 -2.80 -4.02
CA GLY A 48 -13.79 -2.17 -3.10
C GLY A 48 -13.44 -0.71 -2.77
N ILE A 49 -12.16 -0.43 -2.51
CA ILE A 49 -11.66 0.94 -2.28
C ILE A 49 -11.88 1.81 -3.51
N VAL A 50 -11.52 1.33 -4.71
CA VAL A 50 -11.67 2.09 -5.96
C VAL A 50 -13.15 2.37 -6.28
N LEU A 51 -14.04 1.41 -6.04
CA LEU A 51 -15.49 1.58 -6.20
C LEU A 51 -16.05 2.59 -5.20
N LEU A 52 -15.65 2.51 -3.93
CA LEU A 52 -16.06 3.46 -2.90
C LEU A 52 -15.62 4.88 -3.28
N GLN A 53 -14.40 5.02 -3.78
CA GLN A 53 -13.87 6.29 -4.26
C GLN A 53 -14.69 6.83 -5.43
N TYR A 54 -15.04 5.98 -6.41
CA TYR A 54 -15.79 6.36 -7.60
C TYR A 54 -17.25 6.79 -7.32
N PHE A 55 -17.94 6.09 -6.41
CA PHE A 55 -19.36 6.32 -6.15
C PHE A 55 -19.62 7.34 -5.04
N TYR A 56 -18.79 7.39 -4.00
CA TYR A 56 -19.11 8.13 -2.77
C TYR A 56 -18.17 9.27 -2.45
N VAL A 57 -16.91 9.21 -2.89
CA VAL A 57 -15.88 10.20 -2.48
C VAL A 57 -15.62 11.23 -3.57
N LEU A 58 -15.57 10.81 -4.84
CA LEU A 58 -15.25 11.70 -5.95
C LEU A 58 -16.49 12.46 -6.44
N PRO A 59 -16.49 13.81 -6.41
CA PRO A 59 -17.55 14.62 -7.00
C PRO A 59 -17.70 14.34 -8.50
N PHE A 60 -18.91 14.56 -9.04
CA PHE A 60 -19.19 14.35 -10.47
C PHE A 60 -18.33 15.21 -11.40
N GLU A 61 -17.89 16.37 -10.92
CA GLU A 61 -17.02 17.30 -11.68
C GLU A 61 -15.56 16.83 -11.79
N GLU A 62 -15.16 15.79 -11.05
CA GLU A 62 -13.80 15.23 -11.09
C GLU A 62 -13.65 14.13 -12.13
N GLY A 63 -13.92 14.48 -13.39
CA GLY A 63 -13.91 13.53 -14.51
C GLY A 63 -12.60 12.73 -14.64
N TYR A 64 -11.45 13.36 -14.38
CA TYR A 64 -10.15 12.70 -14.46
C TYR A 64 -9.94 11.62 -13.38
N ALA A 65 -10.27 11.92 -12.12
CA ALA A 65 -10.13 10.96 -11.03
C ALA A 65 -11.08 9.76 -11.20
N ARG A 66 -12.31 10.03 -11.66
CA ARG A 66 -13.30 8.99 -11.95
C ARG A 66 -12.93 8.14 -13.15
N ALA A 67 -12.35 8.73 -14.19
CA ALA A 67 -11.80 7.98 -15.33
C ALA A 67 -10.67 7.04 -14.88
N LEU A 68 -9.78 7.49 -14.00
CA LEU A 68 -8.73 6.63 -13.44
C LEU A 68 -9.31 5.44 -12.65
N CYS A 69 -10.34 5.65 -11.83
CA CYS A 69 -11.03 4.55 -11.17
C CYS A 69 -11.61 3.56 -12.18
N PHE A 70 -12.29 4.06 -13.21
CA PHE A 70 -12.89 3.23 -14.25
C PHE A 70 -11.85 2.43 -15.06
N CYS A 71 -10.67 3.00 -15.32
CA CYS A 71 -9.57 2.27 -15.97
C CYS A 71 -8.90 1.24 -15.07
N THR A 72 -8.98 1.40 -13.75
CA THR A 72 -8.30 0.53 -12.77
C THR A 72 -9.10 -0.75 -12.46
N ILE A 73 -10.44 -0.68 -12.51
CA ILE A 73 -11.32 -1.80 -12.15
C ILE A 73 -11.24 -3.00 -13.14
N PRO A 74 -11.31 -2.82 -14.47
CA PRO A 74 -11.32 -3.94 -15.42
C PRO A 74 -10.07 -4.83 -15.37
N PRO A 75 -8.83 -4.29 -15.27
CA PRO A 75 -7.64 -5.11 -15.10
C PRO A 75 -7.66 -5.94 -13.82
N LEU A 76 -8.13 -5.37 -12.71
CA LEU A 76 -8.21 -6.07 -11.41
C LEU A 76 -9.28 -7.17 -11.43
N LEU A 77 -10.44 -6.91 -12.05
CA LEU A 77 -11.49 -7.92 -12.24
C LEU A 77 -11.04 -9.05 -13.15
N GLY A 78 -10.34 -8.76 -14.24
CA GLY A 78 -9.79 -9.78 -15.14
C GLY A 78 -8.76 -10.67 -14.47
N LEU A 79 -8.03 -10.14 -13.48
CA LEU A 79 -7.02 -10.86 -12.72
C LEU A 79 -7.60 -11.66 -11.53
N LEU A 80 -8.80 -11.31 -11.08
CA LEU A 80 -9.42 -11.87 -9.88
C LEU A 80 -9.65 -13.40 -9.95
N PRO A 81 -10.20 -14.00 -11.03
CA PRO A 81 -10.41 -15.44 -11.11
C PRO A 81 -9.13 -16.27 -11.02
N TRP A 82 -8.00 -15.70 -11.45
CA TRP A 82 -6.69 -16.34 -11.42
C TRP A 82 -6.01 -16.26 -10.05
N ARG A 83 -6.54 -15.39 -9.17
CA ARG A 83 -6.07 -15.15 -7.81
C ARG A 83 -6.94 -15.75 -6.71
N LEU A 84 -8.15 -16.21 -7.03
CA LEU A 84 -8.97 -16.95 -6.07
C LEU A 84 -8.32 -18.30 -5.76
N TYR A 85 -8.50 -18.79 -4.54
CA TYR A 85 -7.94 -20.06 -4.11
C TYR A 85 -8.49 -21.22 -4.96
N PRO A 86 -7.65 -22.12 -5.50
CA PRO A 86 -6.19 -22.20 -5.37
C PRO A 86 -5.44 -21.23 -6.32
N CYS A 87 -4.55 -20.41 -5.75
CA CYS A 87 -3.88 -19.31 -6.47
C CYS A 87 -3.01 -19.82 -7.62
N ARG A 88 -3.25 -19.33 -8.84
CA ARG A 88 -2.50 -19.74 -10.05
C ARG A 88 -1.43 -18.73 -10.45
N ILE A 89 -1.57 -17.48 -10.02
CA ILE A 89 -0.69 -16.37 -10.38
C ILE A 89 -0.37 -15.56 -9.11
N GLU A 90 0.82 -15.76 -8.56
CA GLU A 90 1.39 -14.89 -7.52
C GLU A 90 1.98 -13.64 -8.18
N LEU A 91 1.43 -12.43 -7.92
CA LEU A 91 2.16 -11.19 -8.26
C LEU A 91 3.22 -10.97 -7.20
N ARG A 92 4.37 -11.61 -7.36
CA ARG A 92 5.57 -11.29 -6.60
C ARG A 92 6.65 -10.80 -7.57
N GLY A 93 6.44 -9.57 -8.07
CA GLY A 93 7.31 -8.92 -9.05
C GLY A 93 6.94 -7.46 -9.25
N ILE A 94 7.57 -6.79 -10.22
CA ILE A 94 7.37 -5.35 -10.49
C ILE A 94 5.90 -5.02 -10.79
N GLY A 95 5.13 -5.96 -11.35
CA GLY A 95 3.69 -5.79 -11.59
C GLY A 95 2.85 -5.63 -10.33
N ALA A 96 3.32 -6.08 -9.16
CA ALA A 96 2.61 -5.99 -7.89
C ALA A 96 2.52 -4.53 -7.35
N PHE A 97 3.33 -3.62 -7.88
CA PHE A 97 3.25 -2.20 -7.53
C PHE A 97 2.10 -1.48 -8.23
N LEU A 98 1.59 -2.00 -9.34
CA LEU A 98 0.58 -1.34 -10.16
C LEU A 98 -0.73 -1.04 -9.40
N PRO A 99 -1.33 -1.98 -8.63
CA PRO A 99 -2.58 -1.70 -7.90
C PRO A 99 -2.41 -0.59 -6.86
N GLY A 100 -1.28 -0.58 -6.15
CA GLY A 100 -1.01 0.43 -5.15
C GLY A 100 -0.63 1.79 -5.72
N PHE A 101 0.07 1.81 -6.86
CA PHE A 101 0.31 3.04 -7.60
C PHE A 101 -1.00 3.67 -8.07
N MET A 102 -1.94 2.88 -8.61
CA MET A 102 -3.23 3.38 -9.08
C MET A 102 -4.07 3.97 -7.95
N ILE A 103 -4.15 3.29 -6.79
CA ILE A 103 -4.82 3.83 -5.60
C ILE A 103 -4.15 5.14 -5.16
N GLY A 104 -2.82 5.16 -5.08
CA GLY A 104 -2.07 6.36 -4.73
C GLY A 104 -2.35 7.52 -5.70
N ALA A 105 -2.35 7.28 -7.00
CA ALA A 105 -2.63 8.29 -8.01
C ALA A 105 -4.06 8.83 -7.91
N ILE A 106 -5.07 7.97 -7.74
CA ILE A 106 -6.47 8.38 -7.57
C ILE A 106 -6.63 9.29 -6.34
N THR A 107 -5.94 8.99 -5.23
CA THR A 107 -5.98 9.82 -4.02
C THR A 107 -5.31 11.19 -4.19
N LEU A 108 -4.38 11.34 -5.14
CA LEU A 108 -3.71 12.61 -5.42
C LEU A 108 -4.51 13.51 -6.35
N VAL A 109 -5.25 12.93 -7.29
CA VAL A 109 -6.04 13.67 -8.28
C VAL A 109 -7.35 14.18 -7.67
N GLY A 110 -7.88 13.52 -6.64
CA GLY A 110 -9.10 13.95 -5.95
C GLY A 110 -8.98 15.32 -5.24
N ARG A 111 -9.92 16.27 -5.42
CA ARG A 111 -9.85 17.61 -4.77
C ARG A 111 -10.17 17.61 -3.29
N GLU A 112 -10.80 16.57 -2.75
CA GLU A 112 -11.17 16.44 -1.33
C GLU A 112 -9.96 16.11 -0.44
N LYS A 113 -8.99 17.04 -0.42
CA LYS A 113 -7.70 16.93 0.27
C LYS A 113 -7.83 16.70 1.79
N ALA A 114 -8.93 17.13 2.42
CA ALA A 114 -9.07 17.08 3.87
C ALA A 114 -9.46 15.70 4.41
N PHE A 115 -10.33 14.97 3.69
CA PHE A 115 -10.77 13.64 4.10
C PHE A 115 -9.71 12.58 3.79
N THR A 116 -9.07 12.68 2.62
CA THR A 116 -8.01 11.76 2.18
C THR A 116 -6.73 11.89 3.01
N THR A 117 -6.33 13.11 3.38
CA THR A 117 -5.17 13.30 4.26
C THR A 117 -5.39 12.63 5.62
N LYS A 118 -6.55 12.78 6.25
CA LYS A 118 -6.80 12.16 7.57
C LYS A 118 -7.03 10.65 7.50
N ALA A 119 -7.73 10.17 6.46
CA ALA A 119 -8.02 8.75 6.29
C ALA A 119 -6.79 7.92 5.88
N VAL A 120 -5.77 8.52 5.26
CA VAL A 120 -4.61 7.80 4.72
C VAL A 120 -3.29 8.11 5.46
N VAL A 121 -3.14 9.26 6.14
CA VAL A 121 -1.99 9.52 7.03
C VAL A 121 -1.93 8.51 8.18
N LEU A 122 -3.08 8.11 8.74
CA LEU A 122 -3.15 7.10 9.79
C LEU A 122 -2.53 5.75 9.35
N PRO A 123 -2.97 5.13 8.22
CA PRO A 123 -2.33 3.91 7.73
C PRO A 123 -0.89 4.12 7.24
N GLY A 124 -0.51 5.31 6.76
CA GLY A 124 0.89 5.61 6.40
C GLY A 124 1.86 5.59 7.58
N ILE A 125 1.44 6.10 8.75
CA ILE A 125 2.23 6.03 9.99
C ILE A 125 2.34 4.59 10.48
N VAL A 126 1.21 3.85 10.47
CA VAL A 126 1.20 2.42 10.81
C VAL A 126 2.10 1.64 9.85
N PHE A 127 2.14 2.00 8.57
CA PHE A 127 3.01 1.37 7.60
C PHE A 127 4.49 1.64 7.85
N ILE A 128 4.89 2.88 8.13
CA ILE A 128 6.29 3.19 8.49
C ILE A 128 6.69 2.42 9.75
N ALA A 129 5.79 2.32 10.73
CA ALA A 129 6.02 1.53 11.95
C ALA A 129 6.17 0.03 11.63
N VAL A 130 5.28 -0.54 10.82
CA VAL A 130 5.31 -1.97 10.44
C VAL A 130 6.50 -2.28 9.55
N PHE A 131 6.85 -1.41 8.59
CA PHE A 131 8.03 -1.54 7.75
C PHE A 131 9.31 -1.45 8.58
N SER A 132 9.38 -0.51 9.54
CA SER A 132 10.50 -0.42 10.46
C SER A 132 10.61 -1.66 11.34
N LEU A 133 9.50 -2.20 11.85
CA LEU A 133 9.47 -3.44 12.63
C LEU A 133 9.83 -4.67 11.79
N PHE A 134 9.38 -4.73 10.54
CA PHE A 134 9.72 -5.78 9.58
C PHE A 134 11.20 -5.73 9.21
N CYS A 135 11.75 -4.53 8.93
CA CYS A 135 13.17 -4.35 8.69
C CYS A 135 14.00 -4.72 9.92
N LEU A 136 13.58 -4.35 11.13
CA LEU A 136 14.25 -4.76 12.38
C LEU A 136 14.22 -6.28 12.56
N TRP A 137 13.07 -6.92 12.33
CA TRP A 137 12.95 -8.38 12.35
C TRP A 137 13.83 -9.05 11.29
N LEU A 138 13.88 -8.51 10.07
CA LEU A 138 14.70 -9.04 8.98
C LEU A 138 16.20 -8.87 9.27
N LEU A 139 16.59 -7.74 9.87
CA LEU A 139 17.95 -7.51 10.38
C LEU A 139 18.28 -8.48 11.51
N GLU A 140 17.32 -8.79 12.39
CA GLU A 140 17.48 -9.79 13.45
C GLU A 140 17.68 -11.21 12.88
N GLN A 141 16.91 -11.58 11.84
CA GLN A 141 17.05 -12.88 11.18
C GLN A 141 18.40 -13.02 10.46
N HIS A 142 18.92 -11.96 9.83
CA HIS A 142 20.15 -12.01 9.04
C HIS A 142 21.44 -11.72 9.83
N LEU A 143 21.41 -10.89 10.88
CA LEU A 143 22.59 -10.57 11.70
C LEU A 143 22.72 -11.44 12.96
N PHE A 144 21.62 -11.91 13.58
CA PHE A 144 21.65 -12.51 14.93
C PHE A 144 21.36 -14.02 15.00
N LEU A 145 20.75 -14.64 13.98
CA LEU A 145 20.44 -16.09 14.01
C LEU A 145 21.53 -17.10 13.60
N PRO A 146 22.71 -16.75 13.02
CA PRO A 146 23.71 -17.79 12.75
C PRO A 146 24.37 -18.35 14.03
N SER A 147 24.28 -17.64 15.18
CA SER A 147 24.96 -18.06 16.42
C SER A 147 24.10 -18.89 17.38
N ARG A 148 22.76 -18.86 17.29
CA ARG A 148 21.89 -19.60 18.22
C ARG A 148 21.77 -21.09 17.87
N LYS A 149 22.04 -21.48 16.62
CA LYS A 149 21.97 -22.89 16.17
C LYS A 149 23.22 -23.72 16.52
N LYS A 150 24.32 -23.07 16.94
CA LYS A 150 25.59 -23.74 17.27
C LYS A 150 25.78 -24.06 18.75
N SER A 151 24.95 -23.50 19.65
CA SER A 151 25.15 -23.60 21.10
C SER A 151 24.25 -24.61 21.79
N ILE A 152 23.48 -25.43 21.06
CA ILE A 152 22.76 -26.55 21.68
C ILE A 152 23.75 -27.72 21.73
N PRO A 153 24.29 -28.09 22.92
CA PRO A 153 25.11 -29.28 23.03
C PRO A 153 24.22 -30.46 22.66
N LYS A 154 24.66 -31.30 21.72
CA LYS A 154 24.01 -32.59 21.52
C LYS A 154 24.09 -33.33 22.86
N PRO A 155 22.97 -33.87 23.38
CA PRO A 155 23.04 -34.76 24.52
C PRO A 155 23.99 -35.90 24.13
N ASP A 156 24.99 -36.12 24.98
CA ASP A 156 25.94 -37.22 24.82
C ASP A 156 25.12 -38.51 24.71
N PRO A 157 25.37 -39.40 23.74
CA PRO A 157 24.73 -40.70 23.68
C PRO A 157 25.13 -41.52 24.92
N ALA A 158 24.40 -41.30 26.02
CA ALA A 158 24.54 -42.07 27.23
C ALA A 158 23.96 -43.46 27.01
N LYS A 159 24.90 -44.41 27.03
CA LYS A 159 24.81 -45.84 27.38
C LYS A 159 23.50 -46.33 27.97
#